data_AF-A0A3A8N2E1-F1
#
_entry.id   AF-A0A3A8N2E1-F1
#
_cell.length_a   1.000
_cell.length_b   1.000
_cell.length_c   1.000
_cell.angle_alpha   90.00
_cell.angle_beta   90.00
_cell.angle_gamma   90.00
#
_symmetry.space_group_name_H-M   'P 1'
#
loop_
_entity.id
_entity.type
_entity.pdbx_description
1 polymer ?
#
loop_
_entity_poly.entity_id
_entity_poly.type
_entity_poly.pdbx_seq_one_letter_code
_entity_poly.pdbx_strand_id
1 'polypeptide(L)'
;MFIEIVVMPREARKSPARRSPERRDRAELAHAWREEGKAFHGAVLEFIKAQHLLGAVKWMSEPGMLPQVTLVASDRVLEKLQSEPRFEAGRGLSLNLQT
;
A
#
# COMPACT_ATOMS: atom_id res chain seq x y z
N MET A 1 -8.69 -14.58 12.95
CA MET A 1 -7.40 -14.05 13.40
C MET A 1 -7.13 -12.74 12.66
N PHE A 2 -6.37 -11.80 13.23
CA PHE A 2 -5.93 -10.59 12.52
C PHE A 2 -4.44 -10.73 12.19
N ILE A 3 -4.06 -10.34 10.98
CA ILE A 3 -2.71 -10.45 10.44
C ILE A 3 -2.25 -9.08 9.93
N GLU A 4 -0.93 -8.88 9.93
CA GLU A 4 -0.34 -7.77 9.21
C GLU A 4 -0.34 -8.07 7.70
N ILE A 5 -0.80 -7.12 6.90
CA ILE A 5 -0.85 -7.18 5.45
C ILE A 5 -0.15 -5.95 4.91
N VAL A 6 0.78 -6.15 3.98
CA VAL A 6 1.41 -5.07 3.21
C VAL A 6 0.76 -5.03 1.83
N VAL A 7 0.32 -3.85 1.42
CA VAL A 7 -0.33 -3.59 0.13
C VAL A 7 0.51 -2.59 -0.65
N MET A 8 0.81 -2.92 -1.91
CA MET A 8 1.55 -2.09 -2.85
C MET A 8 0.78 -1.98 -4.18
N PRO A 9 1.02 -0.95 -5.01
CA PRO A 9 0.55 -0.93 -6.38
C PRO A 9 1.06 -2.16 -7.10
N ARG A 10 0.18 -2.85 -7.82
CA ARG A 10 0.65 -3.88 -8.75
C ARG A 10 1.34 -3.18 -9.91
N GLU A 11 2.64 -3.42 -10.08
CA GLU A 11 3.39 -2.93 -11.25
C GLU A 11 2.68 -3.44 -12.51
N ALA A 12 2.09 -2.53 -13.30
CA ALA A 12 1.66 -2.89 -14.64
C ALA A 12 2.90 -3.42 -15.38
N ARG A 13 2.78 -4.48 -16.18
CA ARG A 13 3.89 -5.11 -16.95
C ARG A 13 4.55 -4.19 -18.00
N LYS A 14 4.70 -2.88 -17.76
CA LYS A 14 5.41 -1.93 -18.61
C LYS A 14 6.43 -1.12 -17.81
N SER A 15 7.63 -1.67 -17.87
CA SER A 15 8.93 -0.99 -17.99
C SER A 15 9.50 -0.26 -16.76
N PRO A 16 10.78 -0.53 -16.43
CA PRO A 16 11.51 0.18 -15.39
C PRO A 16 11.85 1.57 -15.90
N ALA A 17 10.96 2.53 -15.69
CA ALA A 17 11.27 3.94 -15.84
C ALA A 17 11.24 4.61 -14.47
N ARG A 18 12.03 4.10 -13.52
CA ARG A 18 12.77 4.99 -12.61
C ARG A 18 13.73 5.79 -13.50
N ARG A 19 13.20 6.75 -14.27
CA ARG A 19 14.01 7.78 -14.91
C ARG A 19 14.80 8.41 -13.77
N SER A 20 16.11 8.24 -13.81
CA SER A 20 17.04 8.95 -12.94
C SER A 20 16.59 10.41 -12.88
N PRO A 21 16.49 11.03 -11.69
CA PRO A 21 15.95 12.38 -11.60
C PRO A 21 16.82 13.32 -12.43
N GLU A 22 16.33 13.75 -13.58
CA GLU A 22 16.81 14.94 -14.26
C GLU A 22 16.56 16.10 -13.31
N ARG A 23 17.58 16.47 -12.51
CA ARG A 23 17.68 17.66 -11.63
C ARG A 23 16.35 18.34 -11.28
N ARG A 24 15.34 17.59 -10.83
CA ARG A 24 14.14 18.16 -10.23
C ARG A 24 14.50 18.59 -8.83
N ASP A 25 13.93 19.72 -8.40
CA ASP A 25 14.11 20.17 -7.04
C ASP A 25 13.70 19.03 -6.10
N ARG A 26 14.53 18.75 -5.11
CA ARG A 26 14.27 17.69 -4.12
C ARG A 26 12.93 17.93 -3.41
N ALA A 27 12.53 19.20 -3.26
CA ALA A 27 11.24 19.58 -2.69
C ALA A 27 10.06 19.15 -3.58
N GLU A 28 10.16 19.37 -4.89
CA GLU A 28 9.11 18.97 -5.85
C GLU A 28 8.97 17.44 -5.92
N LEU A 29 10.09 16.71 -5.89
CA LEU A 29 10.08 15.25 -5.84
C LEU A 29 9.46 14.73 -4.53
N ALA A 30 9.83 15.31 -3.39
CA ALA A 30 9.26 14.93 -2.11
C ALA A 30 7.75 15.23 -2.04
N HIS A 31 7.30 16.35 -2.62
CA HIS A 31 5.89 16.67 -2.73
C HIS A 31 5.14 15.65 -3.61
N ALA A 32 5.68 15.34 -4.79
CA ALA A 32 5.08 14.35 -5.69
C ALA A 32 4.93 12.97 -5.03
N TRP A 33 5.96 12.51 -4.30
CA TRP A 33 5.92 11.24 -3.57
C TRP A 33 4.89 11.22 -2.43
N ARG A 34 4.72 12.33 -1.71
CA ARG A 34 3.66 12.44 -0.68
C ARG A 34 2.27 12.35 -1.30
N GLU A 35 2.04 13.05 -2.41
CA GLU A 35 0.74 13.01 -3.09
C GLU A 35 0.46 11.62 -3.67
N GLU A 36 1.48 10.94 -4.20
CA GLU A 36 1.35 9.56 -4.67
C GLU A 36 1.01 8.59 -3.52
N GLY A 37 1.71 8.70 -2.39
CA GLY A 37 1.41 7.90 -1.20
C GLY A 37 0.00 8.16 -0.64
N LYS A 38 -0.43 9.43 -0.61
CA LYS A 38 -1.79 9.82 -0.19
C LYS A 38 -2.86 9.29 -1.14
N ALA A 39 -2.64 9.40 -2.46
CA ALA A 39 -3.56 8.88 -3.46
C ALA A 39 -3.69 7.34 -3.35
N PHE A 40 -2.56 6.64 -3.16
CA PHE A 40 -2.56 5.19 -3.00
C PHE A 40 -3.28 4.75 -1.72
N HIS A 41 -3.00 5.41 -0.59
CA HIS A 41 -3.72 5.18 0.67
C HIS A 41 -5.23 5.36 0.48
N GLY A 42 -5.65 6.44 -0.19
CA GLY A 42 -7.06 6.68 -0.52
C GLY A 42 -7.68 5.56 -1.37
N ALA A 43 -6.97 5.09 -2.40
CA ALA A 43 -7.45 4.00 -3.25
C ALA A 43 -7.67 2.69 -2.48
N VAL A 44 -6.77 2.35 -1.55
CA VAL A 44 -6.93 1.18 -0.67
C VAL A 44 -8.14 1.36 0.26
N LEU A 45 -8.28 2.52 0.90
CA LEU A 45 -9.41 2.80 1.79
C LEU A 45 -10.76 2.71 1.04
N GLU A 46 -10.86 3.30 -0.15
CA GLU A 46 -12.08 3.24 -0.96
C GLU A 46 -12.40 1.82 -1.40
N PHE A 47 -11.39 1.00 -1.73
CA PHE A 47 -11.60 -0.43 -1.99
C PHE A 47 -12.15 -1.17 -0.77
N ILE A 48 -11.59 -0.95 0.42
CA ILE A 48 -12.05 -1.58 1.67
C ILE A 48 -13.52 -1.22 1.95
N LYS A 49 -13.90 0.05 1.75
CA LYS A 49 -15.29 0.50 1.88
C LYS A 49 -16.21 -0.17 0.86
N ALA A 50 -15.82 -0.18 -0.42
CA ALA A 50 -16.60 -0.74 -1.51
C ALA A 50 -16.82 -2.26 -1.36
N GLN A 51 -15.86 -2.98 -0.78
CA GLN A 51 -15.97 -4.41 -0.50
C GLN A 51 -16.67 -4.72 0.86
N HIS A 52 -17.10 -3.70 1.58
CA HIS A 52 -17.73 -3.80 2.91
C HIS A 52 -16.84 -4.50 3.95
N LEU A 53 -15.55 -4.18 3.92
CA LEU A 53 -14.52 -4.82 4.75
C LEU A 53 -14.11 -3.98 5.97
N LEU A 54 -14.73 -2.82 6.22
CA LEU A 54 -14.35 -1.94 7.34
C LEU A 54 -14.35 -2.67 8.70
N GLY A 55 -15.34 -3.51 8.98
CA GLY A 55 -15.39 -4.29 10.23
C GLY A 55 -14.33 -5.40 10.33
N ALA A 56 -13.62 -5.68 9.24
CA ALA A 56 -12.57 -6.69 9.16
C ALA A 56 -11.14 -6.08 9.17
N VAL A 57 -11.02 -4.77 9.34
CA VAL A 57 -9.77 -4.02 9.46
C VAL A 57 -9.71 -3.40 10.86
N LYS A 58 -8.67 -3.73 11.64
CA LYS A 58 -8.42 -3.13 12.97
C LYS A 58 -7.66 -1.82 12.87
N TRP A 59 -6.73 -1.74 11.92
CA TRP A 59 -5.83 -0.62 11.78
C TRP A 59 -5.30 -0.53 10.36
N MET A 60 -4.99 0.69 9.93
CA MET A 60 -4.38 1.03 8.66
C MET A 60 -3.34 2.12 8.90
N SER A 61 -2.16 1.98 8.29
CA SER A 61 -1.10 2.98 8.37
C SER A 61 -1.53 4.30 7.74
N GLU A 62 -1.11 5.42 8.33
CA GLU A 62 -1.21 6.74 7.71
C GLU A 62 -0.45 6.79 6.36
N PRO A 63 -0.85 7.68 5.43
CA PRO A 63 -0.16 7.84 4.15
C PRO A 63 1.29 8.31 4.33
N GLY A 64 2.22 7.59 3.71
CA GLY A 64 3.66 7.91 3.69
C GLY A 64 4.12 8.53 2.37
N MET A 65 5.45 8.63 2.19
CA MET A 65 6.06 9.04 0.92
C MET A 65 6.13 7.91 -0.12
N LEU A 66 5.88 6.67 0.29
CA LEU A 66 5.83 5.52 -0.61
C LEU A 66 4.38 5.14 -0.83
N PRO A 67 4.00 4.72 -2.05
CA PRO A 67 2.70 4.13 -2.30
C PRO A 67 2.68 2.70 -1.71
N GLN A 68 2.54 2.62 -0.39
CA GLN A 68 2.42 1.38 0.36
C GLN A 68 1.48 1.62 1.54
N VAL A 69 0.67 0.63 1.87
CA VAL A 69 -0.19 0.63 3.05
C VAL A 69 0.06 -0.64 3.86
N THR A 70 0.21 -0.48 5.16
CA THR A 70 0.20 -1.60 6.11
C THR A 70 -1.17 -1.66 6.79
N LEU A 71 -1.78 -2.84 6.81
CA LEU A 71 -3.06 -3.11 7.44
C LEU A 71 -2.89 -4.16 8.54
N VAL A 72 -3.63 -4.02 9.64
CA VAL A 72 -3.93 -5.15 10.53
C VAL A 72 -5.37 -5.55 10.29
N ALA A 73 -5.58 -6.67 9.59
CA ALA A 73 -6.91 -7.07 9.11
C ALA A 73 -7.08 -8.60 9.09
N SER A 74 -8.30 -9.07 8.84
CA SER A 74 -8.58 -10.51 8.69
C SER A 74 -8.01 -11.10 7.39
N ASP A 75 -7.84 -12.42 7.32
CA ASP A 75 -7.43 -13.12 6.09
C ASP A 75 -8.37 -12.85 4.90
N ARG A 76 -9.67 -12.65 5.13
CA ARG A 76 -10.63 -12.28 4.07
C ARG A 76 -10.25 -10.96 3.39
N VAL A 77 -9.65 -10.03 4.12
CA VAL A 77 -9.18 -8.76 3.54
C VAL A 77 -7.99 -9.02 2.63
N LEU A 78 -7.04 -9.87 3.04
CA LEU A 78 -5.91 -10.28 2.21
C LEU A 78 -6.39 -10.94 0.90
N GLU A 79 -7.31 -11.90 0.98
CA GLU A 79 -7.85 -12.59 -0.20
C GLU A 79 -8.48 -11.61 -1.19
N LYS A 80 -9.26 -10.66 -0.71
CA LYS A 80 -9.90 -9.64 -1.55
C LYS A 80 -8.88 -8.70 -2.19
N LEU A 81 -7.89 -8.24 -1.43
CA LEU A 81 -6.81 -7.40 -1.96
C LEU A 81 -6.00 -8.14 -3.03
N GLN A 82 -5.71 -9.43 -2.83
CA GLN A 82 -4.98 -10.25 -3.83
C GLN A 82 -5.77 -10.45 -5.12
N SER A 83 -7.10 -10.54 -5.03
CA SER A 83 -7.99 -10.67 -6.19
C SER A 83 -8.16 -9.39 -7.00
N GLU A 84 -7.85 -8.23 -6.41
CA GLU A 84 -7.99 -6.93 -7.07
C GLU A 84 -6.76 -6.64 -7.96
N PRO A 85 -6.94 -6.38 -9.27
CA PRO A 85 -5.83 -6.18 -10.21
C PRO A 85 -4.97 -4.94 -9.92
N ARG A 86 -5.49 -3.94 -9.18
CA ARG A 86 -4.73 -2.74 -8.80
C ARG A 86 -3.68 -2.99 -7.73
N PHE A 87 -3.82 -4.05 -6.94
CA PHE A 87 -3.02 -4.25 -5.73
C PHE A 87 -2.15 -5.52 -5.79
N GLU A 88 -0.97 -5.42 -5.23
CA GLU A 88 -0.17 -6.54 -4.78
C GLU A 88 -0.22 -6.56 -3.25
N ALA A 89 -0.66 -7.67 -2.66
CA ALA A 89 -0.87 -7.78 -1.23
C ALA A 89 -0.29 -9.09 -0.67
N GLY A 90 0.47 -8.97 0.42
CA GLY A 90 1.13 -10.08 1.08
C GLY A 90 1.04 -9.95 2.60
N ARG A 91 1.30 -11.06 3.29
CA ARG A 91 1.45 -11.03 4.75
C ARG A 91 2.73 -10.29 5.11
N GLY A 92 2.67 -9.39 6.10
CA GLY A 92 3.86 -8.75 6.66
C GLY A 92 4.80 -9.80 7.25
N LEU A 93 6.11 -9.64 7.02
CA LEU A 93 7.11 -10.46 7.67
C LEU A 93 7.33 -9.90 9.08
N SER A 94 6.91 -10.63 10.11
CA SER A 94 7.38 -10.37 11.47
C SER A 94 8.85 -10.76 11.56
N LEU A 95 9.74 -9.79 11.33
CA LEU A 95 11.15 -9.94 11.69
C LEU A 95 11.24 -9.97 13.21
N ASN A 96 11.18 -11.18 13.79
CA ASN A 96 11.62 -11.39 15.17
C ASN A 96 13.12 -11.18 15.22
N LEU A 97 13.54 -9.93 15.38
CA LEU A 97 14.90 -9.58 15.74
C LEU A 97 15.11 -10.00 17.20
N GLN A 98 15.50 -11.26 17.40
CA GLN A 98 16.06 -11.70 18.68
C GLN A 98 17.43 -11.03 18.81
N THR A 99 17.51 -9.96 19.60
CA THR A 99 18.76 -9.34 20.05
C THR A 99 19.33 -10.08 21.24
#